data_AF-A0A5M8PRC0-F1
#
_entry.id   AF-A0A5M8PRC0-F1
#
_cell.length_a   1.000
_cell.length_b   1.000
_cell.length_c   1.000
_cell.angle_alpha   90.00
_cell.angle_beta   90.00
_cell.angle_gamma   90.00
#
_symmetry.space_group_name_H-M   'P 1'
#
loop_
_entity.id
_entity.type
_entity.pdbx_description
1 polymer ?
#
loop_
_entity_poly.entity_id
_entity_poly.type
_entity_poly.pdbx_seq_one_letter_code
_entity_poly.pdbx_strand_id
1 'polypeptide(L)'
;MSTMNPPSESRIQLRPEAASPVADAAPQPYSIHPRNRVCLLHPHYRAPTNVLLDLLAPDGVDGGLEYGFAHTACAVIAGNRWDGFFTKEVDGTRLQFANGEILLPNRRLDTGGSISHHPNISRVAIPT
;
A
#
# COMPACT_ATOMS: atom_id res chain seq x y z
N MET A 1 -3.47 -2.70 62.04
CA MET A 1 -4.73 -2.43 61.31
C MET A 1 -4.36 -1.91 59.94
N SER A 2 -4.36 -2.78 58.92
CA SER A 2 -3.95 -2.42 57.56
C SER A 2 -5.18 -2.04 56.75
N THR A 3 -5.26 -0.79 56.32
CA THR A 3 -6.34 -0.27 55.45
C THR A 3 -6.08 -0.72 54.02
N MET A 4 -6.91 -1.63 53.51
CA MET A 4 -6.91 -2.06 52.12
C MET A 4 -7.45 -0.91 51.25
N ASN A 5 -6.65 -0.41 50.31
CA ASN A 5 -7.13 0.55 49.31
C ASN A 5 -8.18 -0.11 48.42
N PRO A 6 -9.31 0.54 48.12
CA PRO A 6 -10.31 0.00 47.20
C PRO A 6 -9.71 -0.16 45.79
N PRO A 7 -10.14 -1.15 45.01
CA PRO A 7 -9.66 -1.34 43.64
C PRO A 7 -10.00 -0.11 42.81
N SER A 8 -8.99 0.46 42.14
CA SER A 8 -9.16 1.52 41.16
C SER A 8 -10.10 1.02 40.06
N GLU A 9 -11.33 1.51 40.03
CA GLU A 9 -12.24 1.33 38.91
C GLU A 9 -11.68 2.06 37.70
N SER A 10 -10.88 1.36 36.90
CA SER A 10 -10.43 1.83 35.60
C SER A 10 -11.63 1.93 34.65
N ARG A 11 -12.37 3.03 34.76
CA ARG A 11 -13.51 3.33 33.88
C ARG A 11 -13.00 3.54 32.46
N ILE A 12 -13.48 2.72 31.52
CA ILE A 12 -13.21 2.90 30.09
C ILE A 12 -13.66 4.33 29.73
N GLN A 13 -12.72 5.19 29.36
CA GLN A 13 -13.03 6.52 28.84
C GLN A 13 -13.20 6.41 27.33
N LEU A 14 -14.42 6.66 26.85
CA LEU A 14 -14.68 6.80 25.43
C LEU A 14 -14.02 8.09 24.93
N ARG A 15 -13.32 8.03 23.80
CA ARG A 15 -12.86 9.24 23.12
C ARG A 15 -14.09 10.06 22.68
N PRO A 16 -13.99 11.40 22.65
CA PRO A 16 -15.02 12.23 22.03
C PRO A 16 -15.33 11.76 20.62
N GLU A 17 -16.60 11.86 20.22
CA GLU A 17 -17.05 11.63 18.86
C GLU A 17 -16.15 12.41 17.88
N ALA A 18 -15.69 11.75 16.82
CA ALA A 18 -14.93 12.43 15.78
C ALA A 18 -15.80 13.52 15.15
N ALA A 19 -15.23 14.71 14.93
CA ALA A 19 -15.92 15.74 14.15
C ALA A 19 -16.24 15.19 12.75
N SER A 20 -17.37 15.59 12.18
CA SER A 20 -17.69 15.27 10.79
C SER A 20 -16.53 15.70 9.89
N PRO A 21 -16.10 14.87 8.94
CA PRO A 21 -15.02 15.25 8.03
C PRO A 21 -15.41 16.54 7.31
N VAL A 22 -14.56 17.56 7.42
CA VAL A 22 -14.74 18.83 6.72
C VAL A 22 -14.59 18.52 5.22
N ALA A 23 -15.65 18.77 4.45
CA ALA A 23 -15.70 18.50 3.00
C ALA A 23 -14.96 19.56 2.17
N ASP A 24 -13.78 19.99 2.61
CA ASP A 24 -13.09 21.17 2.04
C ASP A 24 -12.16 20.84 0.85
N ALA A 25 -11.98 19.56 0.50
CA ALA A 25 -11.21 19.19 -0.68
C ALA A 25 -12.16 18.87 -1.86
N ALA A 26 -11.98 19.55 -2.99
CA ALA A 26 -12.55 19.11 -4.25
C ALA A 26 -12.15 17.64 -4.49
N PRO A 27 -13.04 16.81 -5.06
CA PRO A 27 -12.73 15.42 -5.34
C PRO A 27 -11.43 15.33 -6.14
N GLN A 28 -10.44 14.63 -5.61
CA GLN A 28 -9.24 14.35 -6.38
C GLN A 28 -9.63 13.48 -7.58
N PRO A 29 -9.07 13.73 -8.77
CA PRO A 29 -9.41 12.95 -9.94
C PRO A 29 -9.06 11.48 -9.69
N TYR A 30 -10.04 10.60 -9.86
CA TYR A 30 -9.89 9.15 -9.69
C TYR A 30 -10.36 8.40 -10.93
N SER A 31 -9.89 7.16 -11.11
CA SER A 31 -10.25 6.33 -12.24
C SER A 31 -10.48 4.87 -11.84
N ILE A 32 -11.73 4.43 -11.91
CA ILE A 32 -12.12 3.04 -11.66
C ILE A 32 -11.96 2.15 -12.90
N HIS A 33 -11.23 2.62 -13.93
CA HIS A 33 -11.07 1.87 -15.16
C HIS A 33 -10.39 0.52 -14.85
N PRO A 34 -10.93 -0.63 -15.30
CA PRO A 34 -10.46 -1.95 -14.87
C PRO A 34 -9.01 -2.28 -15.30
N ARG A 35 -8.47 -1.53 -16.27
CA ARG A 35 -7.04 -1.61 -16.68
C ARG A 35 -6.08 -0.87 -15.74
N ASN A 36 -6.58 -0.01 -14.86
CA ASN A 36 -5.76 0.74 -13.93
C ASN A 36 -5.47 -0.13 -12.72
N ARG A 37 -4.39 -0.89 -12.80
CA ARG A 37 -3.97 -1.82 -11.76
C ARG A 37 -2.50 -1.64 -11.38
N VAL A 38 -2.21 -1.92 -10.12
CA VAL A 38 -0.87 -2.01 -9.57
C VAL A 38 -0.67 -3.44 -9.10
N CYS A 39 0.35 -4.10 -9.65
CA CYS A 39 0.77 -5.43 -9.25
C CYS A 39 2.05 -5.33 -8.42
N LEU A 40 1.98 -5.79 -7.18
CA LEU A 40 3.08 -5.81 -6.22
C LEU A 40 3.63 -7.23 -6.16
N LEU A 41 4.93 -7.37 -6.37
CA LEU A 41 5.58 -8.68 -6.40
C LEU A 41 6.39 -8.92 -5.14
N HIS A 42 6.52 -10.17 -4.74
CA HIS A 42 7.44 -10.59 -3.70
C HIS A 42 8.82 -10.89 -4.32
N PRO A 43 9.93 -10.31 -3.80
CA PRO A 43 11.27 -10.41 -4.39
C PRO A 43 11.74 -11.85 -4.54
N HIS A 44 11.55 -12.61 -3.47
CA HIS A 44 12.12 -13.95 -3.33
C HIS A 44 11.16 -15.06 -3.78
N TYR A 45 9.96 -14.70 -4.25
CA TYR A 45 9.08 -15.69 -4.86
C TYR A 45 9.47 -15.85 -6.32
N ARG A 46 9.41 -17.09 -6.81
CA ARG A 46 9.70 -17.36 -8.21
C ARG A 46 8.53 -16.92 -9.09
N ALA A 47 8.85 -16.32 -10.24
CA ALA A 47 7.87 -16.09 -11.28
C ALA A 47 7.32 -17.45 -11.80
N PRO A 48 6.05 -17.54 -12.20
CA PRO A 48 5.06 -16.45 -12.28
C PRO A 48 4.23 -16.26 -10.99
N THR A 49 4.49 -17.03 -9.94
CA THR A 49 3.69 -17.04 -8.69
C THR A 49 4.18 -16.02 -7.67
N ASN A 50 4.92 -15.01 -8.11
CA ASN A 50 5.50 -13.99 -7.23
C ASN A 50 4.61 -12.78 -7.02
N VAL A 51 3.36 -12.82 -7.48
CA VAL A 51 2.37 -11.78 -7.20
C VAL A 51 1.94 -11.86 -5.74
N LEU A 52 2.19 -10.80 -4.98
CA LEU A 52 1.70 -10.65 -3.61
C LEU A 52 0.29 -10.04 -3.61
N LEU A 53 0.10 -8.98 -4.41
CA LEU A 53 -1.14 -8.23 -4.51
C LEU A 53 -1.33 -7.71 -5.93
N ASP A 54 -2.56 -7.79 -6.42
CA ASP A 54 -2.98 -7.16 -7.67
C ASP A 54 -4.24 -6.33 -7.40
N LEU A 55 -4.05 -5.01 -7.32
CA LEU A 55 -5.02 -4.06 -6.81
C LEU A 55 -5.51 -3.13 -7.92
N LEU A 56 -6.78 -2.75 -7.86
CA LEU A 56 -7.28 -1.59 -8.59
C LEU A 56 -6.54 -0.35 -8.09
N ALA A 57 -6.17 0.54 -9.01
CA ALA A 57 -5.36 1.71 -8.75
C ALA A 57 -6.16 2.98 -9.12
N PRO A 58 -7.10 3.42 -8.27
CA PRO A 58 -8.04 4.48 -8.61
C PRO A 58 -7.51 5.89 -8.39
N ASP A 59 -6.38 6.10 -7.71
CA ASP A 59 -5.97 7.38 -7.12
C ASP A 59 -5.42 8.41 -8.13
N GLY A 60 -5.76 8.28 -9.41
CA GLY A 60 -5.43 9.24 -10.47
C GLY A 60 -6.25 9.00 -11.75
N VAL A 61 -6.32 10.00 -12.63
CA VAL A 61 -7.00 9.88 -13.95
C VAL A 61 -6.44 8.71 -14.77
N ASP A 62 -5.12 8.61 -14.79
CA ASP A 62 -4.37 7.54 -15.48
C ASP A 62 -4.18 6.30 -14.62
N GLY A 63 -4.81 6.28 -13.44
CA GLY A 63 -4.61 5.30 -12.40
C GLY A 63 -3.41 5.59 -11.50
N GLY A 64 -3.32 4.83 -10.43
CA GLY A 64 -2.29 4.98 -9.41
C GLY A 64 -2.81 4.52 -8.06
N LEU A 65 -1.92 4.12 -7.17
CA LEU A 65 -2.28 3.68 -5.83
C LEU A 65 -1.48 4.45 -4.81
N GLU A 66 -2.12 5.04 -3.81
CA GLU A 66 -1.43 5.75 -2.74
C GLU A 66 -0.45 4.82 -2.00
N TYR A 67 0.75 5.34 -1.73
CA TYR A 67 1.85 4.57 -1.14
C TYR A 67 1.50 3.99 0.23
N GLY A 68 0.92 4.78 1.13
CA GLY A 68 0.50 4.37 2.46
C GLY A 68 -0.52 3.24 2.43
N PHE A 69 -1.48 3.27 1.50
CA PHE A 69 -2.46 2.22 1.29
C PHE A 69 -1.78 0.93 0.83
N ALA A 70 -0.91 1.01 -0.19
CA ALA A 70 -0.17 -0.14 -0.67
C ALA A 70 0.75 -0.75 0.39
N HIS A 71 1.46 0.10 1.15
CA HIS A 71 2.35 -0.32 2.23
C HIS A 71 1.57 -0.97 3.37
N THR A 72 0.42 -0.39 3.75
CA THR A 72 -0.49 -0.96 4.75
C THR A 72 -1.02 -2.31 4.33
N ALA A 73 -1.47 -2.46 3.07
CA ALA A 73 -1.95 -3.73 2.55
C ALA A 73 -0.86 -4.81 2.60
N CYS A 74 0.36 -4.48 2.21
CA CYS A 74 1.51 -5.39 2.34
C CYS A 74 1.82 -5.74 3.80
N ALA A 75 1.80 -4.77 4.71
CA ALA A 75 2.07 -4.99 6.13
C ALA A 75 1.05 -5.93 6.78
N VAL A 76 -0.23 -5.79 6.44
CA VAL A 76 -1.30 -6.68 6.91
C VAL A 76 -1.05 -8.12 6.44
N ILE A 77 -0.72 -8.31 5.17
CA ILE A 77 -0.41 -9.65 4.61
C ILE A 77 0.86 -10.25 5.24
N ALA A 78 1.83 -9.41 5.61
CA ALA A 78 3.03 -9.79 6.33
C ALA A 78 2.80 -10.10 7.82
N GLY A 79 1.54 -10.20 8.28
CA GLY A 79 1.23 -10.45 9.69
C GLY A 79 1.47 -9.23 10.57
N ASN A 80 1.08 -8.04 10.10
CA ASN A 80 1.23 -6.75 10.77
C ASN A 80 2.70 -6.32 10.98
N ARG A 81 3.56 -6.63 10.01
CA ARG A 81 4.95 -6.18 10.01
C ARG A 81 5.12 -4.98 9.09
N TRP A 82 5.58 -3.88 9.66
CA TRP A 82 5.55 -2.53 9.04
C TRP A 82 6.93 -2.05 8.55
N ASP A 83 7.97 -2.82 8.81
CA ASP A 83 9.37 -2.55 8.45
C ASP A 83 9.71 -2.95 7.00
N GLY A 84 8.75 -3.54 6.28
CA GLY A 84 8.84 -3.81 4.85
C GLY A 84 8.95 -2.53 3.99
N PHE A 85 9.47 -2.67 2.78
CA PHE A 85 9.65 -1.57 1.84
C PHE A 85 9.45 -1.99 0.37
N PHE A 86 9.25 -1.00 -0.50
CA PHE A 86 9.21 -1.20 -1.95
C PHE A 86 10.58 -0.97 -2.59
N THR A 87 10.92 -1.80 -3.56
CA THR A 87 12.09 -1.69 -4.44
C THR A 87 11.67 -1.98 -5.90
N LYS A 88 12.52 -1.64 -6.87
CA LYS A 88 12.29 -1.97 -8.29
C LYS A 88 12.88 -3.33 -8.69
N GLU A 89 13.81 -3.84 -7.89
CA GLU A 89 14.61 -5.03 -8.18
C GLU A 89 14.66 -5.92 -6.93
N VAL A 90 14.88 -7.23 -7.10
CA VAL A 90 14.87 -8.22 -6.01
C VAL A 90 15.80 -7.81 -4.86
N ASP A 91 17.03 -7.42 -5.20
CA ASP A 91 18.07 -6.96 -4.26
C ASP A 91 18.29 -5.43 -4.35
N GLY A 92 17.30 -4.72 -4.88
CA GLY A 92 17.40 -3.29 -5.14
C GLY A 92 17.31 -2.44 -3.88
N THR A 93 17.65 -1.17 -4.02
CA THR A 93 17.57 -0.20 -2.92
C THR A 93 16.11 0.15 -2.60
N ARG A 94 15.84 0.41 -1.32
CA ARG A 94 14.58 0.95 -0.84
C ARG A 94 14.21 2.23 -1.59
N LEU A 95 13.01 2.26 -2.15
CA LEU A 95 12.39 3.46 -2.67
C LEU A 95 11.93 4.32 -1.49
N GLN A 96 12.24 5.61 -1.55
CA GLN A 96 11.73 6.59 -0.61
C GLN A 96 10.44 7.15 -1.17
N PHE A 97 9.33 6.83 -0.51
CA PHE A 97 8.04 7.47 -0.75
C PHE A 97 7.52 8.09 0.54
N ALA A 98 6.84 9.22 0.41
CA ALA A 98 6.07 9.82 1.49
C ALA A 98 4.60 9.38 1.41
N ASN A 99 3.90 9.41 2.55
CA ASN A 99 2.44 9.22 2.54
C ASN A 99 1.79 10.32 1.69
N GLY A 100 0.83 9.92 0.86
CA GLY A 100 0.20 10.78 -0.16
C GLY A 100 0.87 10.71 -1.53
N GLU A 101 2.04 10.09 -1.67
CA GLU A 101 2.64 9.85 -2.99
C GLU A 101 2.00 8.66 -3.70
N ILE A 102 1.91 8.74 -5.03
CA ILE A 102 1.19 7.77 -5.86
C ILE A 102 2.16 6.77 -6.50
N LEU A 103 1.88 5.48 -6.29
CA LEU A 103 2.46 4.38 -7.03
C LEU A 103 1.79 4.30 -8.41
N LEU A 104 2.52 4.69 -9.46
CA LEU A 104 2.02 4.62 -10.84
C LEU A 104 1.71 3.17 -11.27
N PRO A 105 0.69 2.96 -12.13
CA PRO A 105 0.28 1.64 -12.59
C PRO A 105 1.29 0.99 -13.54
N ASN A 106 1.20 -0.32 -13.64
CA ASN A 106 2.06 -1.12 -14.52
C ASN A 106 1.47 -1.08 -15.94
N ARG A 107 1.82 -0.06 -16.75
CA ARG A 107 1.35 0.00 -18.14
C ARG A 107 2.00 -1.12 -18.96
N ARG A 108 1.24 -2.16 -19.26
CA ARG A 108 1.61 -3.14 -20.30
C ARG A 108 1.65 -2.37 -21.63
N LEU A 109 2.83 -2.20 -22.22
CA LEU A 109 2.96 -1.65 -23.58
C LEU A 109 2.23 -2.62 -24.51
N ASP A 110 1.08 -2.23 -25.03
CA ASP A 110 0.39 -2.92 -26.10
C ASP A 110 0.96 -2.47 -27.46
N THR A 111 1.18 -3.47 -28.33
CA THR A 111 1.52 -3.38 -29.76
C THR A 111 2.98 -3.62 -30.15
N GLY A 112 3.27 -4.84 -30.61
CA GLY A 112 4.05 -5.07 -31.84
C GLY A 112 5.54 -4.73 -31.88
N GLY A 113 6.25 -4.66 -30.75
CA GLY A 113 7.68 -4.37 -30.72
C GLY A 113 8.47 -5.40 -29.93
N SER A 114 9.45 -6.01 -30.61
CA SER A 114 10.51 -6.89 -30.12
C SER A 114 10.78 -6.90 -28.60
N ILE A 115 10.79 -8.12 -28.05
CA ILE A 115 11.29 -8.53 -26.74
C ILE A 115 12.50 -7.68 -26.28
N SER A 116 12.25 -6.82 -25.30
CA SER A 116 13.28 -6.39 -24.36
C SER A 116 12.80 -6.77 -22.96
N HIS A 117 13.67 -7.47 -22.23
CA HIS A 117 13.54 -7.79 -20.81
C HIS A 117 13.65 -6.50 -19.97
N HIS A 118 12.81 -5.50 -20.24
CA HIS A 118 12.63 -4.36 -19.36
C HIS A 118 11.51 -4.73 -18.39
N PRO A 119 11.83 -5.02 -17.11
CA PRO A 119 10.81 -5.35 -16.14
C PRO A 119 9.93 -4.13 -16.00
N ASN A 120 8.71 -4.25 -16.49
CA ASN A 120 7.66 -3.28 -16.35
C ASN A 120 7.35 -3.20 -14.85
N ILE A 121 8.01 -2.22 -14.22
CA ILE A 121 8.06 -1.78 -12.81
C ILE A 121 7.11 -2.60 -11.92
N SER A 122 7.50 -3.83 -11.66
CA SER A 122 6.90 -4.62 -10.62
C SER A 122 7.52 -4.15 -9.32
N ARG A 123 6.79 -3.35 -8.53
CA ARG A 123 7.32 -2.91 -7.24
C ARG A 123 7.40 -4.13 -6.34
N VAL A 124 8.64 -4.48 -6.03
CA VAL A 124 9.02 -5.60 -5.20
C VAL A 124 8.80 -5.16 -3.74
N ALA A 125 7.84 -5.78 -3.06
CA ALA A 125 7.56 -5.54 -1.66
C ALA A 125 8.27 -6.63 -0.84
N ILE A 126 9.10 -6.23 0.14
CA ILE A 126 9.64 -7.17 1.13
C ILE A 126 8.69 -7.20 2.33
N PRO A 127 7.78 -8.17 2.45
CA PRO A 127 7.18 -8.51 3.72
C PRO A 127 8.22 -9.28 4.55
N THR A 128 8.52 -8.80 5.74
CA THR A 128 9.29 -9.55 6.75
C THR A 128 8.45 -10.64 7.41
#